data_AF-A0A6J7ZWG3-F1
#
_entry.id   AF-A0A6J7ZWG3-F1
#
_cell.length_a   1.000
_cell.length_b   1.000
_cell.length_c   1.000
_cell.angle_alpha   90.00
_cell.angle_beta   90.00
_cell.angle_gamma   90.00
#
_symmetry.space_group_name_H-M   'P 1'
#
loop_
_entity.id
_entity.type
_entity.pdbx_description
1 polymer ?
#
loop_
_entity_poly.entity_id
_entity_poly.type
_entity_poly.pdbx_seq_one_letter_code
_entity_poly.pdbx_strand_id
1 'polypeptide(L)'
;MMNMFWTTDRIDKGTVNSIKRDQPRICVKINESNINVLIDNGSSINVIDEDTYNRMKRKPKLIATKDQSFRIWISSKFRFRTSGHLLCYDTSLELQIIPQISRLSTGNKHELLCEQYKDIFHGLGKLKDTQVKIHIDNTVKPIVQPHRRIPFHVRKQVEAELERLERLDIIEKYMDQLLGFRL
;
A
#
# COMPACT_ATOMS: atom_id res chain seq x y z
N MET A 1 -9.34 -39.66 -0.20
CA MET A 1 -9.32 -39.03 1.14
C MET A 1 -7.89 -38.55 1.37
N MET A 2 -7.62 -37.26 1.21
CA MET A 2 -6.27 -36.69 1.19
C MET A 2 -6.20 -35.59 2.25
N ASN A 3 -5.38 -35.83 3.28
CA ASN A 3 -5.12 -34.88 4.35
C ASN A 3 -4.20 -33.77 3.84
N MET A 4 -4.67 -32.52 3.90
CA MET A 4 -3.88 -31.32 3.65
C MET A 4 -3.35 -30.82 5.00
N PHE A 5 -2.08 -31.09 5.30
CA PHE A 5 -1.36 -30.44 6.40
C PHE A 5 -0.79 -29.12 5.88
N TRP A 6 -1.20 -27.99 6.44
CA TRP A 6 -0.47 -26.72 6.32
C TRP A 6 0.45 -26.60 7.53
N THR A 7 1.76 -26.74 7.34
CA THR A 7 2.73 -26.31 8.35
C THR A 7 2.79 -24.78 8.32
N THR A 8 2.49 -24.15 9.43
CA THR A 8 2.77 -22.71 9.61
C THR A 8 4.18 -22.60 10.15
N ASP A 9 5.17 -22.65 9.26
CA ASP A 9 6.51 -22.20 9.62
C ASP A 9 6.44 -20.68 9.81
N ARG A 10 6.24 -20.30 11.07
CA ARG A 10 6.51 -18.96 11.55
C ARG A 10 7.93 -18.63 11.14
N ILE A 11 8.08 -17.70 10.21
CA ILE A 11 9.31 -16.93 10.10
C ILE A 11 9.47 -16.25 11.45
N ASP A 12 10.44 -16.73 12.24
CA ASP A 12 10.94 -16.04 13.42
C ASP A 12 11.40 -14.66 12.96
N LYS A 13 10.54 -13.66 13.18
CA LYS A 13 10.97 -12.27 13.15
C LYS A 13 11.94 -12.13 14.31
N GLY A 14 13.22 -12.28 14.00
CA GLY A 14 14.31 -11.93 14.90
C GLY A 14 13.93 -10.63 15.61
N THR A 15 13.88 -10.71 16.93
CA THR A 15 13.53 -9.57 17.77
C THR A 15 14.66 -8.56 17.61
N VAL A 16 14.51 -7.62 16.67
CA VAL A 16 15.33 -6.40 16.67
C VAL A 16 15.13 -5.83 18.06
N ASN A 17 16.21 -5.74 18.83
CA ASN A 17 16.24 -5.06 20.12
C ASN A 17 15.39 -3.80 20.00
N SER A 18 14.19 -3.85 20.58
CA SER A 18 13.22 -2.77 20.52
C SER A 18 13.74 -1.69 21.43
N ILE A 19 14.70 -0.90 20.93
CA ILE A 19 14.98 0.42 21.47
C ILE A 19 13.63 1.13 21.43
N LYS A 20 13.00 1.31 22.60
CA LYS A 20 11.84 2.18 22.73
C LYS A 20 12.34 3.57 22.39
N ARG A 21 12.23 3.95 21.10
CA ARG A 21 12.51 5.31 20.69
C ARG A 21 11.44 6.18 21.33
N ASP A 22 11.87 7.21 22.04
CA ASP A 22 10.96 8.24 22.52
C ASP A 22 10.23 8.83 21.32
N GLN A 23 8.90 8.78 21.39
CA GLN A 23 8.07 9.29 20.33
C GLN A 23 7.99 10.82 20.46
N PRO A 24 7.93 11.55 19.35
CA PRO A 24 7.90 13.02 19.36
C PRO A 24 6.53 13.51 19.87
N ARG A 25 6.44 13.72 21.18
CA ARG A 25 5.22 14.21 21.84
C ARG A 25 5.39 15.63 22.34
N ILE A 26 4.30 16.39 22.33
CA ILE A 26 4.26 17.79 22.78
C ILE A 26 3.01 18.05 23.60
N CYS A 27 3.11 18.94 24.59
CA CYS A 27 1.98 19.39 25.37
C CYS A 27 1.29 20.58 24.68
N VAL A 28 0.04 20.42 24.27
CA VAL A 28 -0.78 21.46 23.66
C VAL A 28 -1.93 21.81 24.58
N LYS A 29 -2.23 23.11 24.73
CA LYS A 29 -3.38 23.58 25.51
C LYS A 29 -4.62 23.64 24.60
N ILE A 30 -5.54 22.71 24.78
CA ILE A 30 -6.81 22.65 24.05
C ILE A 30 -7.94 22.93 25.05
N ASN A 31 -8.71 23.99 24.82
CA ASN A 31 -9.85 24.34 25.68
C ASN A 31 -9.52 24.37 27.19
N GLU A 32 -8.40 25.00 27.54
CA GLU A 32 -7.88 25.11 28.92
C GLU A 32 -7.36 23.80 29.54
N SER A 33 -7.38 22.70 28.79
CA SER A 33 -6.77 21.43 29.18
C SER A 33 -5.42 21.26 28.49
N ASN A 34 -4.39 20.96 29.27
CA ASN A 34 -3.06 20.61 28.75
C ASN A 34 -3.06 19.13 28.35
N ILE A 35 -2.76 18.84 27.09
CA ILE A 35 -2.88 17.52 26.49
C ILE A 35 -1.57 17.13 25.83
N ASN A 36 -1.02 15.97 26.17
CA ASN A 36 0.24 15.48 25.62
C ASN A 36 0.00 14.67 24.32
N VAL A 37 0.21 15.29 23.17
CA VAL A 37 -0.11 14.74 21.84
C VAL A 37 1.14 14.22 21.14
N LEU A 38 1.02 13.12 20.40
CA LEU A 38 2.03 12.65 19.46
C LEU A 38 1.93 13.46 18.17
N ILE A 39 3.06 13.92 17.65
CA ILE A 39 3.13 14.56 16.33
C ILE A 39 3.12 13.46 15.27
N ASP A 40 2.06 13.42 14.45
CA ASP A 40 1.91 12.49 13.34
C ASP A 40 1.68 13.27 12.04
N ASN A 41 2.79 13.62 11.39
CA ASN A 41 2.77 14.32 10.10
C ASN A 41 2.24 13.47 8.94
N GLY A 42 2.03 12.16 9.14
CA GLY A 42 1.39 11.27 8.17
C GLY A 42 -0.14 11.29 8.23
N SER A 43 -0.74 11.99 9.20
CA SER A 43 -2.18 12.07 9.38
C SER A 43 -2.77 13.36 8.77
N SER A 44 -3.98 13.25 8.22
CA SER A 44 -4.81 14.39 7.80
C SER A 44 -5.72 14.94 8.92
N ILE A 45 -5.86 14.21 10.04
CA ILE A 45 -6.80 14.56 11.12
C ILE A 45 -6.15 14.49 12.51
N ASN A 46 -6.65 15.33 13.42
CA ASN A 46 -6.31 15.26 14.84
C ASN A 46 -7.17 14.21 15.54
N VAL A 47 -6.59 13.48 16.49
CA VAL A 47 -7.30 12.45 17.26
C VAL A 47 -7.10 12.70 18.75
N ILE A 48 -8.20 12.71 19.50
CA ILE A 48 -8.20 12.77 20.96
C ILE A 48 -9.04 11.58 21.45
N ASP A 49 -8.52 10.80 22.41
CA ASP A 49 -9.31 9.74 23.01
C ASP A 49 -10.50 10.26 23.81
N GLU A 50 -11.50 9.40 23.91
CA GLU A 50 -12.77 9.69 24.57
C GLU A 50 -12.60 10.05 26.04
N ASP A 51 -11.73 9.35 26.77
CA ASP A 51 -11.51 9.60 28.19
C ASP A 51 -10.99 11.02 28.43
N THR A 52 -10.05 11.48 27.60
CA THR A 52 -9.50 12.82 27.70
C THR A 52 -10.50 13.88 27.25
N TYR A 53 -11.25 13.63 26.18
CA TYR A 53 -12.38 14.48 25.80
C TYR A 53 -13.38 14.64 26.97
N ASN A 54 -13.67 13.55 27.67
CA ASN A 54 -14.59 13.55 28.80
C ASN A 54 -14.07 14.30 30.02
N ARG A 55 -12.74 14.31 30.24
CA ARG A 55 -12.07 15.07 31.32
C ARG A 55 -11.84 16.55 30.99
N MET A 56 -12.08 17.01 29.76
CA MET A 56 -11.86 18.42 29.43
C MET A 56 -12.81 19.33 30.21
N LYS A 57 -12.27 20.45 30.71
CA LYS A 57 -13.06 21.47 31.42
C LYS A 57 -14.12 22.10 30.50
N ARG A 58 -13.72 22.40 29.26
CA ARG A 58 -14.60 22.92 28.21
C ARG A 58 -14.60 21.97 27.02
N LYS A 59 -15.71 21.26 26.84
CA LYS A 59 -15.87 20.28 25.75
C LYS A 59 -16.21 20.98 24.43
N PRO A 60 -15.50 20.71 23.33
CA PRO A 60 -15.92 21.19 22.02
C PRO A 60 -17.26 20.54 21.62
N LYS A 61 -18.11 21.26 20.89
CA LYS A 61 -19.37 20.69 20.40
C LYS A 61 -19.06 19.61 19.37
N LEU A 62 -19.47 18.38 19.65
CA LEU A 62 -19.37 17.29 18.67
C LEU A 62 -20.47 17.45 17.63
N ILE A 63 -20.07 17.45 16.35
CA ILE A 63 -20.99 17.42 15.23
C ILE A 63 -21.17 15.96 14.84
N ALA A 64 -22.39 15.44 14.93
CA ALA A 64 -22.71 14.11 14.43
C ALA A 64 -22.59 14.11 12.90
N THR A 65 -21.65 13.32 12.37
CA THR A 65 -21.61 13.06 10.93
C THR A 65 -22.64 11.98 10.57
N LYS A 66 -23.45 12.22 9.52
CA LYS A 66 -24.38 11.24 8.95
C LYS A 66 -23.66 10.17 8.13
N ASP A 67 -22.38 10.39 7.86
CA ASP A 67 -21.58 9.50 7.05
C ASP A 67 -21.08 8.31 7.89
N GLN A 68 -21.74 7.17 7.74
CA GLN A 68 -21.36 5.93 8.41
C GLN A 68 -20.05 5.34 7.88
N SER A 69 -19.53 5.82 6.74
CA SER A 69 -18.27 5.34 6.15
C SER A 69 -17.01 5.80 6.91
N PHE A 70 -17.13 6.81 7.78
CA PHE A 70 -16.08 7.26 8.69
C PHE A 70 -16.28 6.81 10.15
N ARG A 71 -17.16 5.83 10.40
CA ARG A 71 -17.03 5.06 11.65
C ARG A 71 -15.74 4.28 11.54
N ILE A 72 -14.67 4.79 12.11
CA ILE A 72 -13.54 3.94 12.51
C ILE A 72 -14.12 2.97 13.54
N TRP A 73 -14.67 1.85 13.07
CA TRP A 73 -14.79 0.65 13.86
C TRP A 73 -13.35 0.26 14.18
N ILE A 74 -12.85 0.73 15.32
CA ILE A 74 -11.70 0.10 15.96
C ILE A 74 -12.24 -1.24 16.49
N SER A 75 -12.54 -2.16 15.56
CA SER A 75 -12.64 -3.57 15.86
C SER A 75 -11.28 -3.98 16.43
N SER A 76 -11.33 -4.88 17.40
CA SER A 76 -10.33 -5.20 18.41
C SER A 76 -8.98 -5.76 17.90
N LYS A 77 -8.56 -5.42 16.67
CA LYS A 77 -7.31 -5.86 16.03
C LYS A 77 -6.38 -4.76 15.53
N PHE A 78 -6.72 -3.47 15.70
CA PHE A 78 -5.73 -2.40 15.61
C PHE A 78 -5.27 -2.00 17.01
N ARG A 79 -4.16 -2.58 17.48
CA ARG A 79 -3.43 -2.01 18.62
C ARG A 79 -2.77 -0.74 18.10
N PHE A 80 -3.35 0.43 18.39
CA PHE A 80 -2.54 1.63 18.50
C PHE A 80 -1.39 1.25 19.45
N ARG A 81 -0.15 1.22 18.95
CA ARG A 81 1.03 0.96 19.80
C ARG A 81 1.20 2.08 20.85
N THR A 82 0.41 3.14 20.73
CA THR A 82 0.43 4.37 21.50
C THR A 82 -0.98 4.62 22.03
N SER A 83 -1.22 4.32 23.31
CA SER A 83 -2.31 5.00 24.02
C SER A 83 -2.02 6.50 23.96
N GLY A 84 -2.83 7.29 23.26
CA GLY A 84 -2.73 8.74 23.29
C GLY A 84 -3.20 9.48 22.04
N HIS A 85 -3.22 10.80 22.18
CA HIS A 85 -3.66 11.77 21.18
C HIS A 85 -2.69 11.91 20.01
N LEU A 86 -3.21 12.24 18.82
CA LEU A 86 -2.44 12.51 17.60
C LEU A 86 -2.71 13.93 17.10
N LEU A 87 -1.65 14.59 16.63
CA LEU A 87 -1.71 15.89 15.98
C LEU A 87 -1.30 15.75 14.51
N CYS A 88 -2.17 16.16 13.58
CA CYS A 88 -1.91 16.07 12.15
C CYS A 88 -0.87 17.08 11.68
N TYR A 89 -0.41 16.93 10.43
CA TYR A 89 0.54 17.85 9.80
C TYR A 89 0.04 19.30 9.81
N ASP A 90 -1.19 19.54 9.36
CA ASP A 90 -1.71 20.91 9.20
C ASP A 90 -1.77 21.65 10.54
N THR A 91 -2.30 21.01 11.58
CA THR A 91 -2.36 21.63 12.92
C THR A 91 -0.97 21.76 13.55
N SER A 92 -0.07 20.81 13.33
CA SER A 92 1.32 20.91 13.80
C SER A 92 2.04 22.10 13.16
N LEU A 93 1.73 22.41 11.90
CA LEU A 93 2.28 23.54 11.17
C LEU A 93 1.67 24.87 11.63
N GLU A 94 0.34 24.94 11.82
CA GLU A 94 -0.35 26.12 12.37
C GLU A 94 0.15 26.50 13.77
N LEU A 95 0.41 25.49 14.61
CA LEU A 95 0.99 25.68 15.94
C LEU A 95 2.50 25.92 15.92
N GLN A 96 3.14 25.94 14.73
CA GLN A 96 4.59 26.11 14.55
C GLN A 96 5.43 25.09 15.33
N ILE A 97 4.88 23.90 15.56
CA ILE A 97 5.53 22.81 16.28
C ILE A 97 6.56 22.12 15.38
N ILE A 98 6.22 21.99 14.10
CA ILE A 98 7.12 21.49 13.07
C ILE A 98 7.58 22.66 12.20
N PRO A 99 8.86 22.71 11.80
CA PRO A 99 9.32 23.74 10.88
C PRO A 99 8.57 23.63 9.56
N GLN A 100 8.26 24.78 8.95
CA GLN A 100 7.73 24.81 7.59
C GLN A 100 8.83 24.41 6.62
N ILE A 101 9.01 23.10 6.41
CA ILE A 101 9.94 22.59 5.41
C ILE A 101 9.21 22.72 4.07
N SER A 102 9.55 23.77 3.32
CA SER A 102 9.22 23.98 1.90
C SER A 102 7.81 23.53 1.52
N ARG A 103 6.79 24.33 1.88
CA ARG A 103 5.44 24.14 1.29
C ARG A 103 5.59 24.26 -0.22
N LEU A 104 5.58 23.12 -0.90
CA LEU A 104 5.43 23.07 -2.33
C LEU A 104 4.05 23.66 -2.64
N SER A 105 4.01 24.88 -3.19
CA SER A 105 2.81 25.56 -3.71
C SER A 105 1.75 24.57 -4.24
N THR A 106 0.52 24.73 -3.74
CA THR A 106 -0.69 23.93 -4.05
C THR A 106 -1.23 24.18 -5.46
N GLY A 107 -0.35 24.29 -6.47
CA GLY A 107 -0.76 24.15 -7.86
C GLY A 107 -0.93 22.67 -8.21
N ASN A 108 -1.49 22.36 -9.39
CA ASN A 108 -1.61 21.01 -9.98
C ASN A 108 -0.23 20.36 -10.21
N LYS A 109 0.58 20.16 -9.16
CA LYS A 109 1.92 19.58 -9.22
C LYS A 109 1.89 18.14 -9.66
N HIS A 110 0.82 17.43 -9.34
CA HIS A 110 0.61 16.09 -9.85
C HIS A 110 0.55 16.12 -11.39
N GLU A 111 -0.24 17.03 -11.96
CA GLU A 111 -0.36 17.17 -13.41
C GLU A 111 0.97 17.62 -14.02
N LEU A 112 1.63 18.62 -13.42
CA LEU A 112 2.96 19.07 -13.85
C LEU A 112 4.03 17.96 -13.77
N LEU A 113 4.00 17.10 -12.75
CA LEU A 113 4.92 15.97 -12.61
C LEU A 113 4.62 14.86 -13.62
N CYS A 114 3.34 14.53 -13.79
CA CYS A 114 2.91 13.61 -14.84
C CYS A 114 3.28 14.13 -16.22
N GLU A 115 3.24 15.44 -16.44
CA GLU A 115 3.66 16.07 -17.69
C GLU A 115 5.17 16.13 -17.87
N GLN A 116 5.90 16.43 -16.80
CA GLN A 116 7.36 16.52 -16.81
C GLN A 116 8.01 15.16 -17.05
N TYR A 117 7.43 14.11 -16.48
CA TYR A 117 7.95 12.74 -16.58
C TYR A 117 6.92 11.82 -17.26
N LYS A 118 6.34 12.24 -18.38
CA LYS A 118 5.35 11.42 -19.11
C LYS A 118 5.91 10.03 -19.42
N ASP A 119 7.18 9.92 -19.77
CA ASP A 119 7.83 8.67 -20.11
C ASP A 119 7.80 7.59 -19.00
N ILE A 120 7.86 7.96 -17.72
CA ILE A 120 7.79 7.00 -16.60
C ILE A 120 6.36 6.71 -16.13
N PHE A 121 5.41 7.59 -16.43
CA PHE A 121 4.01 7.47 -16.01
C PHE A 121 3.08 6.88 -17.09
N HIS A 122 3.61 6.42 -18.21
CA HIS A 122 2.84 5.79 -19.29
C HIS A 122 3.36 4.37 -19.60
N GLY A 123 2.43 3.50 -20.00
CA GLY A 123 2.73 2.10 -20.34
C GLY A 123 2.99 1.22 -19.11
N LEU A 124 3.49 0.00 -19.35
CA LEU A 124 3.81 -0.97 -18.29
C LEU A 124 5.25 -0.84 -17.75
N GLY A 125 6.09 -0.04 -18.43
CA GLY A 125 7.52 0.00 -18.20
C GLY A 125 8.26 -1.26 -18.69
N LYS A 126 9.56 -1.13 -18.97
CA LYS A 126 10.45 -2.24 -19.33
C LYS A 126 11.78 -2.02 -18.62
N LEU A 127 12.17 -2.97 -17.75
CA LEU A 127 13.47 -2.91 -17.10
C LEU A 127 14.55 -3.14 -18.15
N LYS A 128 15.38 -2.11 -18.38
CA LYS A 128 16.47 -2.16 -19.35
C LYS A 128 17.70 -2.82 -18.73
N ASP A 129 18.55 -3.36 -19.60
CA ASP A 129 19.90 -3.84 -19.25
C ASP A 129 19.93 -4.97 -18.21
N THR A 130 18.80 -5.64 -17.97
CA THR A 130 18.68 -6.75 -17.03
C THR A 130 17.98 -7.91 -17.72
N GLN A 131 18.68 -9.03 -17.90
CA GLN A 131 18.08 -10.28 -18.32
C GLN A 131 17.91 -11.20 -17.11
N VAL A 132 16.66 -11.55 -16.79
CA VAL A 132 16.36 -12.46 -15.68
C VAL A 132 16.67 -13.89 -16.12
N LYS A 133 17.47 -14.60 -15.31
CA LYS A 133 17.75 -16.03 -15.49
C LYS A 133 16.83 -16.86 -14.61
N ILE A 134 16.00 -17.69 -15.24
CA ILE A 134 15.21 -18.70 -14.53
C ILE A 134 16.15 -19.87 -14.19
N HIS A 135 16.30 -20.17 -12.90
CA HIS A 135 17.13 -21.29 -12.45
C HIS A 135 16.31 -22.58 -12.57
N ILE A 136 16.74 -23.47 -13.46
CA ILE A 136 16.11 -24.76 -13.71
C ILE A 136 16.95 -25.85 -13.05
N ASP A 137 16.29 -26.75 -12.33
CA ASP A 137 16.92 -27.98 -11.86
C ASP A 137 17.05 -28.96 -13.03
N ASN A 138 18.29 -29.16 -13.50
CA ASN A 138 18.60 -30.02 -14.64
C ASN A 138 18.40 -31.52 -14.35
N THR A 139 18.15 -31.91 -13.10
CA THR A 139 17.82 -33.30 -12.75
C THR A 139 16.35 -33.64 -13.06
N VAL A 140 15.51 -32.61 -13.24
CA VAL A 140 14.08 -32.77 -13.53
C VAL A 140 13.86 -32.85 -15.04
N LYS A 141 13.09 -33.84 -15.49
CA LYS A 141 12.71 -33.99 -16.89
C LYS A 141 11.70 -32.91 -17.30
N PRO A 142 11.89 -32.20 -18.43
CA PRO A 142 10.90 -31.27 -18.96
C PRO A 142 9.55 -31.96 -19.20
N ILE A 143 8.46 -31.27 -18.92
CA ILE A 143 7.09 -31.78 -19.09
C ILE A 143 6.34 -30.88 -20.06
N VAL A 144 5.83 -31.47 -21.15
CA VAL A 144 4.89 -30.80 -22.06
C VAL A 144 3.48 -30.99 -21.51
N GLN A 145 2.83 -29.90 -21.12
CA GLN A 145 1.44 -29.93 -20.66
C GLN A 145 0.50 -29.66 -21.85
N PRO A 146 -0.56 -30.48 -22.04
CA PRO A 146 -1.54 -30.22 -23.09
C PRO A 146 -2.30 -28.92 -22.80
N HIS A 147 -2.52 -28.12 -23.84
CA HIS A 147 -3.28 -26.88 -23.74
C HIS A 147 -4.74 -27.18 -23.33
N ARG A 148 -5.23 -26.50 -22.28
CA ARG A 148 -6.60 -26.71 -21.79
C ARG A 148 -7.62 -26.10 -22.75
N ARG A 149 -8.77 -26.76 -22.92
CA ARG A 149 -9.86 -26.22 -23.77
C ARG A 149 -10.39 -24.91 -23.19
N ILE A 150 -10.44 -23.89 -24.04
CA ILE A 150 -11.01 -22.58 -23.71
C ILE A 150 -12.52 -22.60 -24.02
N PRO A 151 -13.39 -22.21 -23.06
CA PRO A 151 -14.83 -22.09 -23.29
C PRO A 151 -15.15 -21.22 -24.51
N PHE A 152 -16.15 -21.61 -25.31
CA PHE A 152 -16.42 -20.98 -26.60
C PHE A 152 -16.66 -19.47 -26.50
N HIS A 153 -17.41 -19.05 -25.47
CA HIS A 153 -17.79 -17.65 -25.29
C HIS A 153 -16.61 -16.70 -24.95
N VAL A 154 -15.49 -17.20 -24.42
CA VAL A 154 -14.32 -16.36 -24.11
C VAL A 154 -13.19 -16.44 -25.14
N ARG A 155 -13.26 -17.34 -26.13
CA ARG A 155 -12.16 -17.54 -27.10
C ARG A 155 -11.70 -16.25 -27.76
N LYS A 156 -12.65 -15.46 -28.29
CA LYS A 156 -12.37 -14.16 -28.91
C LYS A 156 -11.70 -13.17 -27.96
N GLN A 157 -12.06 -13.19 -26.68
CA GLN A 157 -11.46 -12.32 -25.67
C GLN A 157 -10.02 -12.73 -25.37
N VAL A 158 -9.76 -14.04 -25.27
CA VAL A 158 -8.41 -14.56 -25.06
C VAL A 158 -7.51 -14.26 -26.26
N GLU A 159 -8.01 -14.49 -27.48
CA GLU A 159 -7.27 -14.19 -28.72
C GLU A 159 -6.91 -12.69 -28.81
N ALA A 160 -7.86 -11.80 -28.57
CA ALA A 160 -7.62 -10.35 -28.57
C ALA A 160 -6.59 -9.93 -27.50
N GLU A 161 -6.60 -10.57 -26.33
CA GLU A 161 -5.64 -10.29 -25.28
C GLU A 161 -4.24 -10.80 -25.63
N LEU A 162 -4.11 -12.00 -26.21
CA LEU A 162 -2.83 -12.52 -26.71
C LEU A 162 -2.22 -11.59 -27.77
N GLU A 163 -3.02 -11.14 -28.74
CA GLU A 163 -2.57 -10.17 -29.74
C GLU A 163 -2.16 -8.83 -29.10
N ARG A 164 -2.90 -8.37 -28.07
CA ARG A 164 -2.55 -7.14 -27.34
C ARG A 164 -1.20 -7.28 -26.63
N LEU A 165 -0.95 -8.42 -25.98
CA LEU A 165 0.31 -8.70 -25.27
C LEU A 165 1.49 -8.85 -26.25
N GLU A 166 1.28 -9.49 -27.41
CA GLU A 166 2.29 -9.59 -28.48
C GLU A 166 2.63 -8.20 -29.04
N ARG A 167 1.62 -7.36 -29.32
CA ARG A 167 1.84 -5.96 -29.76
C ARG A 167 2.57 -5.11 -28.75
N LEU A 168 2.45 -5.43 -27.45
CA LEU A 168 3.13 -4.72 -26.36
C LEU A 168 4.53 -5.27 -26.06
N ASP A 169 5.01 -6.24 -26.85
CA ASP A 169 6.34 -6.86 -26.66
C ASP A 169 6.49 -7.50 -25.26
N ILE A 170 5.39 -8.02 -24.72
CA ILE A 170 5.36 -8.72 -23.41
C ILE A 170 5.55 -10.23 -23.61
N ILE A 171 4.99 -10.76 -24.69
CA ILE A 171 5.11 -12.17 -25.09
C ILE A 171 5.50 -12.23 -26.56
N GLU A 172 6.11 -13.35 -26.95
CA GLU A 172 6.47 -13.64 -28.33
C GLU A 172 6.11 -15.08 -28.69
N LYS A 173 5.96 -15.35 -29.99
CA LYS A 173 5.76 -16.72 -30.48
C LYS A 173 7.07 -17.47 -30.40
N TYR A 174 7.06 -18.56 -29.64
CA TYR A 174 8.16 -19.51 -29.60
C TYR A 174 7.93 -20.62 -30.62
N MET A 175 8.84 -20.77 -31.58
CA MET A 175 8.83 -21.87 -32.53
C MET A 175 9.79 -22.95 -32.04
N ASP A 176 9.23 -24.09 -31.63
CA ASP A 176 10.02 -25.22 -31.18
C ASP A 176 10.73 -25.87 -32.37
N GLN A 177 12.06 -25.98 -32.34
CA GLN A 177 12.86 -26.51 -33.45
C GLN A 177 12.67 -28.03 -33.68
N LEU A 178 11.93 -28.71 -32.80
CA LEU A 178 11.79 -30.18 -32.79
C LEU A 178 10.39 -30.71 -33.15
N LEU A 179 9.43 -29.86 -33.53
CA LEU A 179 8.07 -30.32 -33.87
C LEU A 179 7.79 -30.24 -35.37
N GLY A 180 8.41 -31.17 -36.12
CA GLY A 180 7.99 -31.60 -37.45
C GLY A 180 6.76 -32.52 -37.45
N PHE A 181 5.90 -32.46 -36.43
CA PHE A 181 4.62 -33.16 -36.42
C PHE A 181 3.50 -32.17 -36.74
N ARG A 182 3.06 -32.25 -37.99
CA ARG A 182 1.83 -31.65 -38.53
C ARG A 182 0.66 -31.94 -37.58
N LEU A 183 -0.06 -30.90 -37.17
CA LEU A 183 -1.42 -31.02 -36.65
C LEU A 183 -2.35 -31.60 -37.73
#